data_AF-A0A2N1QUA9-F1
#
_entry.id   AF-A0A2N1QUA9-F1
#
_cell.length_a   1.000
_cell.length_b   1.000
_cell.length_c   1.000
_cell.angle_alpha   90.00
_cell.angle_beta   90.00
_cell.angle_gamma   90.00
#
_symmetry.space_group_name_H-M   'P 1'
#
loop_
_entity.id
_entity.type
_entity.pdbx_description
1 polymer ?
#
loop_
_entity_poly.entity_id
_entity_poly.type
_entity_poly.pdbx_seq_one_letter_code
_entity_poly.pdbx_strand_id
1 'polypeptide(L)' 'MIINATTARDNLFGLVDEVLTSQEPVYITTKRENVVVLSEEDYRSISETLYIFSLPGMREKILAGGAIPLGECVELDDD' A
#
# COMPACT_ATOMS: atom_id res chain seq x y z
N MET A 1 3.10 14.35 1.11
CA MET A 1 3.92 15.59 0.92
C MET A 1 4.01 15.93 -0.58
N ILE A 2 4.12 17.20 -0.99
CA ILE A 2 4.37 17.61 -2.40
C ILE A 2 5.68 18.39 -2.50
N ILE A 3 6.62 17.93 -3.33
CA ILE A 3 7.91 18.58 -3.54
C ILE A 3 8.27 18.65 -5.02
N ASN A 4 9.23 19.51 -5.40
CA ASN A 4 9.76 19.53 -6.76
C ASN A 4 10.92 18.51 -6.93
N ALA A 5 11.21 18.13 -8.17
CA ALA A 5 12.27 17.17 -8.48
C ALA A 5 13.67 17.57 -7.99
N THR A 6 13.99 18.87 -7.93
CA THR A 6 15.30 19.34 -7.44
C THR A 6 15.42 19.07 -5.95
N THR A 7 14.42 19.44 -5.17
CA THR A 7 14.35 19.17 -3.73
C THR A 7 14.36 17.67 -3.44
N ALA A 8 13.63 16.88 -4.23
CA ALA A 8 13.60 15.42 -4.10
C ALA A 8 14.99 14.80 -4.32
N ARG A 9 15.71 15.25 -5.35
CA ARG A 9 17.07 14.79 -5.64
C ARG A 9 18.05 15.16 -4.54
N ASP A 10 17.97 16.40 -4.05
CA ASP A 10 18.90 16.93 -3.07
C ASP A 10 18.71 16.27 -1.68
N ASN A 11 17.53 15.69 -1.41
CA ASN A 11 17.21 14.99 -0.16
C ASN A 11 16.63 13.58 -0.38
N LEU A 12 17.18 12.81 -1.34
CA LEU A 12 16.61 11.52 -1.71
C LEU A 12 16.55 10.52 -0.54
N PHE A 13 17.61 10.43 0.27
CA PHE A 13 17.65 9.50 1.39
C PHE A 13 16.63 9.86 2.48
N GLY A 14 16.54 11.14 2.85
CA GLY A 14 15.54 11.59 3.81
C GLY A 14 14.11 11.35 3.34
N LEU A 15 13.86 11.49 2.03
CA LEU A 15 12.55 11.17 1.44
C LEU A 15 12.24 9.68 1.53
N VAL A 16 13.22 8.80 1.30
CA VAL A 16 13.04 7.34 1.46
C VAL A 16 12.68 7.02 2.91
N ASP A 17 13.42 7.55 3.88
CA ASP A 17 13.15 7.31 5.31
C ASP A 17 11.77 7.83 5.71
N GLU A 18 11.36 9.00 5.21
CA GLU A 18 10.04 9.57 5.43
C GLU A 18 8.93 8.67 4.89
N VAL A 19 9.04 8.22 3.63
CA VAL A 19 8.05 7.33 3.00
C VAL A 19 7.93 6.02 3.77
N LEU A 20 9.06 5.43 4.20
CA LEU A 20 9.07 4.19 4.96
C LEU A 20 8.48 4.35 6.37
N THR A 21 8.72 5.49 7.03
CA THR A 21 8.26 5.70 8.42
C THR A 21 6.81 6.17 8.48
N SER A 22 6.40 7.01 7.53
CA SER A 22 5.04 7.57 7.51
C SER A 22 4.03 6.64 6.84
N GLN A 23 4.47 5.75 5.94
CA GLN A 23 3.61 4.97 5.05
C GLN A 23 2.65 5.85 4.24
N GLU A 24 3.07 7.08 3.95
CA GLU A 24 2.29 8.05 3.19
C GLU A 24 2.96 8.37 1.85
N PRO A 25 2.18 8.54 0.76
CA PRO A 25 2.73 8.91 -0.54
C PRO A 25 3.39 10.29 -0.55
N VAL A 26 4.53 10.37 -1.24
CA VAL A 26 5.18 11.64 -1.59
C VAL A 26 5.02 11.91 -3.08
N TYR A 27 4.56 13.12 -3.41
CA TYR A 27 4.31 13.56 -4.76
C TYR A 27 5.47 14.44 -5.23
N ILE A 28 6.18 14.01 -6.26
CA ILE A 28 7.27 14.74 -6.90
C ILE A 28 6.73 15.43 -8.15
N THR A 29 6.79 16.75 -8.16
CA THR A 29 6.39 17.58 -9.29
C THR A 29 7.57 17.88 -10.22
N THR A 30 7.34 17.80 -11.53
CA THR A 30 8.32 18.18 -12.55
C THR A 30 7.73 19.20 -13.52
N LYS A 31 8.55 19.70 -14.46
CA LYS A 31 8.07 20.61 -15.52
C LYS A 31 7.19 19.91 -16.56
N ARG A 32 7.19 18.57 -16.61
CA ARG A 32 6.43 17.79 -17.59
C ARG A 32 5.23 17.14 -16.91
N GLU A 33 5.52 16.23 -15.98
CA GLU A 33 4.53 15.40 -15.29
C GLU A 33 4.93 15.14 -13.84
N ASN A 34 4.02 14.61 -13.04
CA ASN A 34 4.25 14.30 -11.63
C ASN A 34 4.47 12.80 -11.41
N VAL A 35 5.21 12.46 -10.36
CA VAL A 35 5.48 11.09 -9.94
C VAL A 35 5.06 10.92 -8.48
N VAL A 36 4.58 9.73 -8.13
CA VAL A 36 4.29 9.36 -6.74
C VAL A 36 5.34 8.37 -6.28
N VAL A 37 5.91 8.61 -5.11
CA VAL A 37 6.82 7.69 -4.42
C VAL A 37 6.06 7.05 -3.27
N LEU A 38 6.13 5.73 -3.21
CA LEU A 38 5.50 4.87 -2.21
C LEU A 38 6.56 3.91 -1.68
N SER A 39 6.32 3.38 -0.48
CA SER A 39 7.08 2.22 -0.02
C SER A 39 6.78 1.02 -0.92
N GLU A 40 7.72 0.09 -0.99
CA GLU A 40 7.53 -1.14 -1.76
C GLU A 40 6.35 -1.95 -1.19
N GLU A 41 6.27 -2.03 0.14
CA GLU A 41 5.22 -2.72 0.87
C GLU A 41 3.82 -2.16 0.57
N ASP A 42 3.66 -0.83 0.58
CA ASP A 42 2.39 -0.19 0.24
C ASP A 42 2.03 -0.43 -1.22
N TYR A 43 3.01 -0.35 -2.13
CA TYR A 43 2.78 -0.64 -3.55
C TYR A 43 2.32 -2.09 -3.78
N ARG A 44 2.94 -3.06 -3.08
CA ARG A 44 2.49 -4.46 -3.13
C ARG A 44 1.11 -4.64 -2.53
N SER A 45 0.83 -4.04 -1.38
CA SER A 45 -0.48 -4.13 -0.71
C SER A 45 -1.61 -3.58 -1.58
N ILE A 46 -1.37 -2.46 -2.26
CA ILE A 46 -2.31 -1.89 -3.24
C ILE A 46 -2.49 -2.87 -4.42
N SER A 47 -1.39 -3.40 -4.96
CA SER A 47 -1.44 -4.33 -6.09
C SER A 47 -2.19 -5.62 -5.77
N GLU A 48 -1.97 -6.18 -4.58
CA GLU A 48 -2.68 -7.36 -4.07
C GLU A 48 -4.16 -7.05 -3.84
N THR A 49 -4.48 -5.91 -3.26
CA THR A 49 -5.88 -5.48 -3.09
C THR A 49 -6.58 -5.35 -4.44
N LEU A 50 -5.94 -4.72 -5.43
CA LEU A 50 -6.48 -4.63 -6.79
C LEU A 50 -6.65 -6.00 -7.44
N TYR A 51 -5.71 -6.92 -7.19
CA TYR A 51 -5.82 -8.31 -7.65
C TYR A 51 -7.03 -9.02 -7.02
N ILE A 52 -7.23 -8.91 -5.71
CA ILE A 52 -8.41 -9.45 -5.01
C ILE A 52 -9.70 -8.89 -5.63
N PHE A 53 -9.76 -7.59 -5.88
CA PHE A 53 -10.94 -6.95 -6.48
C PHE A 53 -11.18 -7.35 -7.93
N SER A 54 -10.13 -7.76 -8.65
CA SER A 54 -10.25 -8.28 -10.02
C SER A 54 -10.89 -9.67 -10.07
N LEU A 55 -10.87 -10.41 -8.96
CA LEU A 55 -11.46 -11.74 -8.84
C LEU A 55 -12.96 -11.62 -8.49
N PRO A 56 -13.87 -12.09 -9.37
CA PRO A 56 -15.31 -11.96 -9.13
C PRO A 56 -15.74 -12.63 -7.82
N GLY A 57 -16.44 -11.88 -6.97
CA GLY A 57 -16.98 -12.36 -5.70
C GLY A 57 -15.95 -12.54 -4.57
N MET A 58 -14.66 -12.25 -4.82
CA MET A 58 -13.61 -12.48 -3.81
C MET A 58 -13.68 -11.49 -2.66
N ARG A 59 -13.92 -10.21 -2.98
CA ARG A 59 -14.13 -9.16 -1.97
C ARG A 59 -15.24 -9.54 -0.99
N GLU A 60 -16.39 -9.98 -1.51
CA GLU A 60 -17.56 -10.34 -0.71
C GLU A 60 -17.27 -11.55 0.18
N LYS A 61 -16.54 -12.55 -0.34
CA LYS A 61 -16.11 -13.71 0.43
C LYS A 61 -15.18 -13.33 1.59
N ILE A 62 -14.22 -12.44 1.35
CA ILE A 62 -13.29 -11.97 2.39
C ILE A 62 -14.06 -11.20 3.49
N LEU A 63 -14.97 -10.30 3.10
CA LEU A 63 -15.79 -9.55 4.05
C LEU A 63 -16.73 -10.46 4.84
N ALA A 64 -17.33 -11.46 4.19
CA ALA A 64 -18.17 -12.45 4.86
C ALA A 64 -17.35 -13.28 5.85
N GLY A 65 -16.15 -13.73 5.46
CA GLY A 65 -15.23 -14.47 6.33
C GLY A 65 -14.81 -13.67 7.56
N GLY A 66 -14.48 -12.38 7.40
CA GLY A 66 -14.12 -11.49 8.52
C GLY A 66 -15.27 -11.18 9.50
N ALA A 67 -16.52 -11.45 9.11
CA ALA A 67 -17.69 -11.28 9.98
C ALA A 67 -18.07 -12.56 10.75
N ILE A 68 -17.41 -13.69 10.48
CA ILE A 68 -17.66 -14.97 11.18
C ILE A 68 -17.21 -14.84 12.65
N PRO A 69 -18.06 -15.19 13.63
CA PRO A 69 -17.65 -15.21 15.04
C PRO A 69 -16.50 -16.19 15.29
N LEU A 70 -15.59 -15.86 16.20
CA LEU A 70 -14.43 -16.71 16.50
C LEU A 70 -14.79 -18.16 16.89
N GLY A 71 -15.95 -18.37 17.54
CA GLY A 71 -16.42 -19.71 17.91
C GLY A 71 -16.85 -20.60 16.73
N GLU A 72 -16.99 -20.02 15.53
CA GLU A 72 -17.29 -20.73 14.28
C GLU A 72 -16.04 -20.86 13.38
N CYS A 73 -14.89 -20.31 13.80
CA CYS A 73 -13.62 -20.48 13.11
C CYS A 73 -13.03 -21.87 13.40
N VAL A 74 -12.27 -22.37 12.43
CA VAL A 74 -11.47 -23.59 12.60
C VAL A 74 -10.13 -23.19 13.25
N GLU A 75 -9.69 -23.94 14.26
CA GLU A 75 -8.34 -23.75 14.81
C GLU A 75 -7.28 -24.08 13.75
N LEU A 76 -6.25 -23.25 13.67
CA LEU A 76 -5.10 -23.54 12.82
C LEU A 76 -4.21 -24.53 13.57
N ASP A 77 -4.09 -25.76 13.05
CA ASP A 77 -3.15 -26.74 13.58
C ASP A 77 -1.71 -26.31 13.22
N ASP A 78 -0.83 -26.22 14.23
CA ASP A 78 0.56 -25.73 14.13
C ASP A 78 1.58 -26.77 13.60
N ASP A 79 1.15 -27.78 12.82
CA ASP A 79 2.05 -28.79 12.23
C ASP A 79 3.00 -28.21 11.15
#